data_AF-A0A2N9L6V2-F1
#
_entry.id   AF-A0A2N9L6V2-F1
#
_cell.length_a   1.000
_cell.length_b   1.000
_cell.length_c   1.000
_cell.angle_alpha   90.00
_cell.angle_beta   90.00
_cell.angle_gamma   90.00
#
_symmetry.space_group_name_H-M   'P 1'
#
loop_
_entity.id
_entity.type
_entity.pdbx_description
1 polymer ?
#
loop_
_entity_poly.entity_id
_entity_poly.type
_entity_poly.pdbx_seq_one_letter_code
_entity_poly.pdbx_strand_id
1 'polypeptide(L)'
;MKLGIRVSPRTVRAYWPVKGPWSHRNSQNWSNFVSNHARALLACDFLAAITVRFRVIYIFVVMEIASRRILHCNATPHPTAEWTIQQPREAIPSDHEYRFLIHDRHATFSSELDAAVAGLGLEVLKTPIRTPQANAFCERLIGTMRRECLDFMIPLNDRHLRKIVREWVSHYNRGRPHSRLGPGIPDQRSAPPPRAHRHRFEKVERVTSKPVLGGLHHEYALE
;
A
#
# COMPACT_ATOMS: atom_id res chain seq x y z
N MET A 1 -38.76 -19.42 -13.53
CA MET A 1 -39.78 -20.28 -12.91
C MET A 1 -39.43 -20.47 -11.43
N LYS A 2 -40.13 -19.80 -10.49
CA LYS A 2 -39.92 -19.98 -9.04
C LYS A 2 -40.85 -21.12 -8.59
N LEU A 3 -40.32 -22.16 -7.95
CA LEU A 3 -41.02 -23.43 -7.65
C LEU A 3 -42.24 -23.34 -6.71
N GLY A 4 -42.72 -22.15 -6.32
CA GLY A 4 -43.99 -21.99 -5.57
C GLY A 4 -44.02 -22.58 -4.15
N ILE A 5 -42.93 -23.21 -3.68
CA ILE A 5 -42.88 -23.87 -2.37
C ILE A 5 -42.73 -22.82 -1.27
N ARG A 6 -43.75 -22.66 -0.42
CA ARG A 6 -43.69 -21.89 0.82
C ARG A 6 -43.18 -22.79 1.95
N VAL A 7 -41.90 -22.65 2.31
CA VAL A 7 -41.31 -23.39 3.44
C VAL A 7 -41.36 -22.51 4.70
N SER A 8 -41.87 -23.06 5.80
CA SER A 8 -41.89 -22.37 7.09
C SER A 8 -40.47 -22.25 7.68
N PRO A 9 -40.03 -21.06 8.12
CA PRO A 9 -38.73 -20.88 8.79
C PRO A 9 -38.53 -21.80 10.00
N ARG A 10 -39.64 -22.18 10.66
CA ARG A 10 -39.66 -23.09 11.80
C ARG A 10 -39.29 -24.52 11.39
N THR A 11 -39.82 -24.99 10.26
CA THR A 11 -39.53 -26.31 9.70
C THR A 11 -38.08 -26.38 9.23
N VAL A 12 -37.60 -25.34 8.54
CA VAL A 12 -36.18 -25.25 8.15
C VAL A 12 -35.29 -25.38 9.37
N ARG A 13 -35.57 -24.63 10.45
CA ARG A 13 -34.76 -24.67 11.68
C ARG A 13 -34.84 -26.02 12.41
N ALA A 14 -35.99 -26.69 12.39
CA ALA A 14 -36.17 -28.00 13.05
C ALA A 14 -35.33 -29.11 12.40
N TYR A 15 -35.17 -29.06 11.08
CA TYR A 15 -34.40 -30.05 10.32
C TYR A 15 -33.03 -29.52 9.87
N TRP A 16 -32.68 -28.28 10.24
CA TRP A 16 -31.33 -27.75 10.01
C TRP A 16 -30.37 -28.46 10.95
N PRO A 17 -29.37 -29.19 10.45
CA PRO A 17 -28.48 -29.95 11.31
C PRO A 17 -27.73 -29.01 12.25
N VAL A 18 -28.07 -29.08 13.54
CA VAL A 18 -27.33 -28.41 14.60
C VAL A 18 -26.04 -29.21 14.82
N LYS A 19 -24.96 -28.75 14.18
CA LYS A 19 -23.58 -29.28 14.24
C LYS A 19 -23.30 -30.51 13.35
N GLY A 20 -22.85 -30.26 12.13
CA GLY A 20 -21.94 -31.18 11.42
C GLY A 20 -20.49 -31.03 11.92
N PRO A 21 -19.55 -31.92 11.53
CA PRO A 21 -18.16 -31.99 12.02
C PRO A 21 -17.25 -30.82 11.59
N TRP A 22 -17.83 -29.65 11.34
CA TRP A 22 -17.15 -28.43 10.92
C TRP A 22 -17.04 -27.39 12.04
N SER A 23 -17.12 -27.80 13.32
CA SER A 23 -16.97 -26.89 14.46
C SER A 23 -15.53 -26.56 14.84
N HIS A 24 -14.58 -26.77 13.93
CA HIS A 24 -13.23 -26.20 13.99
C HIS A 24 -12.87 -25.55 12.66
N ARG A 25 -13.66 -24.56 12.20
CA ARG A 25 -13.09 -23.57 11.28
C ARG A 25 -12.17 -22.65 12.10
N ASN A 26 -10.90 -23.04 12.19
CA ASN A 26 -9.76 -22.12 12.23
C ASN A 26 -9.73 -21.28 10.94
N SER A 27 -10.83 -20.59 10.64
CA SER A 27 -10.97 -19.74 9.47
C SER A 27 -10.31 -18.42 9.85
N GLN A 28 -9.00 -18.36 9.67
CA GLN A 28 -8.29 -17.10 9.66
C GLN A 28 -8.96 -16.21 8.60
N ASN A 29 -9.73 -15.22 9.04
CA ASN A 29 -10.33 -14.25 8.13
C ASN A 29 -9.21 -13.40 7.51
N TRP A 30 -9.47 -12.79 6.35
CA TRP A 30 -8.47 -12.01 5.62
C TRP A 30 -7.80 -10.93 6.49
N SER A 31 -8.58 -10.24 7.33
CA SER A 31 -8.05 -9.25 8.27
C SER A 31 -7.06 -9.84 9.28
N ASN A 32 -7.32 -11.04 9.81
CA ASN A 32 -6.44 -11.73 10.74
C ASN A 32 -5.20 -12.26 10.00
N PHE A 33 -5.34 -12.72 8.76
CA PHE A 33 -4.20 -13.09 7.93
C PHE A 33 -3.24 -11.90 7.72
N VAL A 34 -3.79 -10.78 7.25
CA VAL A 34 -3.01 -9.56 7.01
C VAL A 34 -2.39 -9.03 8.30
N SER A 35 -3.13 -9.06 9.42
CA SER A 35 -2.60 -8.58 10.70
C SER A 35 -1.48 -9.47 11.23
N ASN A 36 -1.61 -10.79 11.12
CA ASN A 36 -0.60 -11.74 11.61
C ASN A 36 0.68 -11.74 10.76
N HIS A 37 0.57 -11.48 9.46
CA HIS A 37 1.68 -11.55 8.51
C HIS A 37 2.12 -10.18 7.99
N ALA A 38 1.68 -9.07 8.59
CA ALA A 38 1.87 -7.73 8.06
C ALA A 38 3.34 -7.41 7.72
N ARG A 39 4.31 -7.90 8.51
CA ARG A 39 5.76 -7.71 8.30
C ARG A 39 6.31 -8.51 7.11
N ALA A 40 5.67 -9.62 6.78
CA ALA A 40 6.04 -10.48 5.67
C ALA A 40 5.26 -10.16 4.38
N LEU A 41 4.36 -9.17 4.42
CA LEU A 41 3.46 -8.83 3.33
C LEU A 41 3.89 -7.54 2.62
N LEU A 42 4.09 -7.68 1.32
CA LEU A 42 4.14 -6.56 0.39
C LEU A 42 2.80 -6.43 -0.32
N ALA A 43 2.47 -5.21 -0.70
CA ALA A 43 1.38 -4.93 -1.60
C ALA A 43 1.90 -4.06 -2.74
N CYS A 44 1.48 -4.33 -3.97
CA CYS A 44 1.76 -3.49 -5.12
C CYS A 44 0.52 -3.24 -5.95
N ASP A 45 0.57 -2.15 -6.72
CA ASP A 45 -0.53 -1.72 -7.58
C ASP A 45 -0.05 -0.67 -8.59
N PHE A 46 -0.91 -0.35 -9.55
CA PHE A 46 -0.72 0.71 -10.52
C PHE A 46 -1.69 1.87 -10.31
N LEU A 47 -1.24 3.07 -10.64
CA LEU A 47 -2.11 4.23 -10.84
C LEU A 47 -1.70 5.02 -12.07
N ALA A 48 -2.66 5.72 -12.69
CA ALA A 48 -2.41 6.56 -13.86
C ALA A 48 -2.41 8.06 -13.50
N ALA A 49 -1.47 8.81 -14.09
CA ALA A 49 -1.43 10.26 -14.09
C ALA A 49 -1.48 10.79 -15.53
N ILE A 50 -2.11 11.94 -15.73
CA ILE A 50 -2.24 12.58 -17.05
C ILE A 50 -1.32 13.81 -17.08
N THR A 51 -0.48 13.90 -18.10
CA THR A 51 0.41 15.06 -18.30
C THR A 51 -0.34 16.24 -18.93
N VAL A 52 0.29 17.42 -18.93
CA VAL A 52 -0.21 18.61 -19.66
C VAL A 52 -0.43 18.35 -21.16
N ARG A 53 0.26 17.36 -21.73
CA ARG A 53 0.11 16.93 -23.13
C ARG A 53 -0.92 15.81 -23.31
N PHE A 54 -1.77 15.57 -22.31
CA PHE A 54 -2.78 14.50 -22.28
C PHE A 54 -2.20 13.09 -22.48
N ARG A 55 -0.90 12.89 -22.20
CA ARG A 55 -0.30 11.56 -22.17
C ARG A 55 -0.57 10.90 -20.83
N VAL A 56 -1.03 9.66 -20.87
CA VAL A 56 -1.17 8.80 -19.69
C VAL A 56 0.20 8.24 -19.32
N ILE A 57 0.55 8.35 -18.05
CA ILE A 57 1.75 7.74 -17.48
C ILE A 57 1.32 6.87 -16.31
N TYR A 58 1.77 5.63 -16.31
CA TYR A 58 1.49 4.65 -15.28
C TYR A 58 2.57 4.74 -14.20
N ILE A 59 2.15 4.75 -12.96
CA ILE A 59 3.02 4.73 -11.78
C ILE A 59 2.80 3.37 -11.13
N PHE A 60 3.88 2.64 -10.88
CA PHE A 60 3.91 1.41 -10.12
C PHE A 60 4.36 1.71 -8.70
N VAL A 61 3.70 1.13 -7.70
CA VAL A 61 4.04 1.29 -6.29
C VAL A 61 4.19 -0.08 -5.63
N VAL A 62 5.19 -0.22 -4.75
CA VAL A 62 5.33 -1.36 -3.84
C VAL A 62 5.43 -0.82 -2.42
N MET A 63 4.62 -1.35 -1.52
CA MET A 63 4.63 -0.97 -0.11
C MET A 63 4.70 -2.17 0.82
N GLU A 64 5.36 -2.00 1.96
CA GLU A 64 5.32 -2.92 3.07
C GLU A 64 4.06 -2.65 3.93
N ILE A 65 3.30 -3.70 4.25
CA ILE A 65 2.02 -3.56 4.94
C ILE A 65 2.17 -3.16 6.42
N ALA A 66 3.16 -3.71 7.13
CA ALA A 66 3.37 -3.44 8.55
C ALA A 66 3.76 -1.98 8.82
N SER A 67 4.86 -1.53 8.22
CA SER A 67 5.42 -0.19 8.44
C SER A 67 4.72 0.90 7.64
N ARG A 68 3.91 0.52 6.64
CA ARG A 68 3.37 1.41 5.60
C ARG A 68 4.42 2.02 4.70
N ARG A 69 5.67 1.57 4.77
CA ARG A 69 6.78 2.14 4.00
C ARG A 69 6.60 1.82 2.52
N ILE A 70 6.70 2.85 1.68
CA ILE A 70 6.82 2.66 0.24
C ILE A 70 8.25 2.17 -0.02
N LEU A 71 8.38 0.95 -0.51
CA LEU A 71 9.66 0.34 -0.85
C LEU A 71 10.18 0.85 -2.18
N HIS A 72 9.27 0.92 -3.15
CA HIS A 72 9.60 1.27 -4.52
C HIS A 72 8.46 2.04 -5.15
N CYS A 73 8.82 3.00 -5.99
CA CYS A 73 7.88 3.68 -6.85
C CYS A 73 8.57 4.13 -8.12
N ASN A 74 7.98 3.78 -9.25
CA ASN A 74 8.52 4.13 -10.55
C ASN A 74 7.38 4.45 -11.52
N ALA A 75 7.69 5.18 -12.59
CA ALA A 75 6.69 5.57 -13.59
C ALA A 75 7.11 5.10 -14.99
N THR A 76 6.16 4.94 -15.89
CA THR A 76 6.42 4.67 -17.31
C THR A 76 5.20 5.03 -18.16
N PRO A 77 5.39 5.58 -19.38
CA PRO A 77 4.31 5.68 -20.35
C PRO A 77 3.90 4.30 -20.92
N HIS A 78 4.76 3.28 -20.80
CA HIS A 78 4.58 1.96 -21.41
C HIS A 78 4.86 0.86 -20.37
N PRO A 79 3.84 0.41 -19.61
CA PRO A 79 3.99 -0.63 -18.59
C PRO A 79 4.02 -2.01 -19.25
N THR A 80 5.09 -2.32 -19.98
CA THR A 80 5.28 -3.63 -20.60
C THR A 80 5.52 -4.70 -19.53
N ALA A 81 5.33 -5.97 -19.88
CA ALA A 81 5.61 -7.09 -18.97
C ALA A 81 7.08 -7.07 -18.50
N GLU A 82 8.02 -6.87 -19.43
CA GLU A 82 9.45 -6.75 -19.12
C GLU A 82 9.73 -5.63 -18.12
N TRP A 83 9.17 -4.44 -18.36
CA TRP A 83 9.33 -3.32 -17.44
C TRP A 83 8.75 -3.64 -16.06
N THR A 84 7.59 -4.28 -16.01
CA THR A 84 6.88 -4.62 -14.77
C THR A 84 7.63 -5.67 -13.96
N ILE A 85 8.24 -6.66 -14.62
CA ILE A 85 9.09 -7.69 -13.98
C ILE A 85 10.33 -7.08 -13.31
N GLN A 86 10.89 -6.01 -13.86
CA GLN A 86 12.04 -5.35 -13.24
C GLN A 86 11.68 -4.63 -11.95
N GLN A 87 10.45 -4.16 -11.80
CA GLN A 87 10.07 -3.38 -10.62
C GLN A 87 10.20 -4.13 -9.29
N PRO A 88 9.70 -5.37 -9.10
CA PRO A 88 9.94 -6.12 -7.87
C PRO A 88 11.42 -6.48 -7.67
N ARG A 89 12.20 -6.69 -8.75
CA ARG A 89 13.65 -6.95 -8.67
C ARG A 89 14.43 -5.75 -8.13
N GLU A 90 14.04 -4.54 -8.52
CA GLU A 90 14.61 -3.30 -7.98
C GLU A 90 14.10 -2.98 -6.56
N ALA A 91 12.85 -3.38 -6.25
CA ALA A 91 12.19 -3.03 -5.00
C ALA A 91 12.61 -3.89 -3.80
N ILE A 92 12.88 -5.17 -4.03
CA ILE A 92 13.02 -6.19 -2.98
C ILE A 92 14.52 -6.50 -2.77
N PRO A 93 15.09 -6.18 -1.59
CA PRO A 93 16.47 -6.52 -1.27
C PRO A 93 16.70 -8.02 -1.25
N SER A 94 17.89 -8.51 -1.60
CA SER A 94 18.19 -9.96 -1.63
C SER A 94 18.09 -10.66 -0.26
N ASP A 95 18.27 -9.90 0.83
CA ASP A 95 18.24 -10.35 2.23
C ASP A 95 16.89 -10.11 2.90
N HIS A 96 15.80 -9.97 2.12
CA HIS A 96 14.48 -9.70 2.66
C HIS A 96 13.88 -10.85 3.48
N GLU A 97 12.97 -10.52 4.39
CA GLU A 97 12.16 -11.49 5.16
C GLU A 97 10.70 -11.60 4.66
N TYR A 98 10.35 -10.89 3.58
CA TYR A 98 9.02 -10.96 2.99
C TYR A 98 8.69 -12.35 2.45
N ARG A 99 7.43 -12.76 2.59
CA ARG A 99 6.93 -14.07 2.12
C ARG A 99 5.87 -13.94 1.05
N PHE A 100 5.16 -12.82 1.02
CA PHE A 100 3.97 -12.65 0.20
C PHE A 100 3.96 -11.30 -0.51
N LEU A 101 3.54 -11.29 -1.76
CA LEU A 101 3.24 -10.08 -2.52
C LEU A 101 1.77 -10.08 -2.95
N ILE A 102 1.01 -9.09 -2.49
CA ILE A 102 -0.38 -8.87 -2.89
C ILE A 102 -0.41 -7.95 -4.11
N HIS A 103 -1.12 -8.35 -5.15
CA HIS A 103 -1.49 -7.46 -6.25
C HIS A 103 -2.87 -7.81 -6.82
N ASP A 104 -3.44 -6.91 -7.60
CA ASP A 104 -4.75 -7.12 -8.21
C ASP A 104 -4.68 -8.01 -9.47
N ARG A 105 -5.81 -8.27 -10.11
CA ARG A 105 -5.86 -9.10 -11.33
C ARG A 105 -5.78 -8.27 -12.62
N HIS A 106 -5.24 -7.05 -12.57
CA HIS A 106 -5.13 -6.22 -13.76
C HIS A 106 -4.28 -6.93 -14.83
N ALA A 107 -4.63 -6.76 -16.10
CA ALA A 107 -3.94 -7.35 -17.25
C ALA A 107 -2.44 -7.00 -17.36
N THR A 108 -1.96 -6.02 -16.59
CA THR A 108 -0.54 -5.63 -16.53
C THR A 108 0.26 -6.61 -15.67
N PHE A 109 -0.40 -7.36 -14.77
CA PHE A 109 0.18 -8.42 -13.98
C PHE A 109 0.08 -9.75 -14.72
N SER A 110 1.18 -10.15 -15.36
CA SER A 110 1.24 -11.36 -16.19
C SER A 110 1.72 -12.58 -15.41
N SER A 111 1.58 -13.79 -15.98
CA SER A 111 2.12 -15.03 -15.41
C SER A 111 3.63 -14.98 -15.23
N GLU A 112 4.33 -14.28 -16.11
CA GLU A 112 5.79 -14.13 -16.08
C GLU A 112 6.22 -13.25 -14.91
N LEU A 113 5.39 -12.26 -14.54
CA LEU A 113 5.59 -11.49 -13.32
C LEU A 113 5.42 -12.36 -12.08
N ASP A 114 4.39 -13.21 -12.04
CA ASP A 114 4.20 -14.12 -10.91
C ASP A 114 5.43 -15.04 -10.75
N ALA A 115 5.94 -15.57 -11.85
CA ALA A 115 7.14 -16.40 -11.86
C ALA A 115 8.39 -15.62 -11.44
N ALA A 116 8.53 -14.36 -11.86
CA ALA A 116 9.64 -13.51 -11.44
C ALA A 116 9.61 -13.22 -9.93
N VAL A 117 8.42 -12.96 -9.38
CA VAL A 117 8.22 -12.76 -7.94
C VAL A 117 8.48 -14.05 -7.15
N ALA A 118 8.04 -15.20 -7.67
CA ALA A 118 8.36 -16.50 -7.10
C ALA A 118 9.87 -16.78 -7.11
N GLY A 119 10.58 -16.36 -8.15
CA GLY A 119 12.04 -16.44 -8.23
C GLY A 119 12.78 -15.54 -7.22
N LEU A 120 12.10 -14.55 -6.65
CA LEU A 120 12.61 -13.77 -5.51
C LEU A 120 12.30 -14.44 -4.16
N GLY A 121 11.59 -15.57 -4.13
CA GLY A 121 11.23 -16.27 -2.89
C GLY A 121 9.90 -15.79 -2.26
N LEU A 122 9.07 -15.06 -3.00
CA LEU A 122 7.75 -14.61 -2.53
C LEU A 122 6.61 -15.39 -3.19
N GLU A 123 5.56 -15.68 -2.42
CA GLU A 123 4.30 -16.18 -2.93
C GLU A 123 3.39 -15.03 -3.37
N VAL A 124 2.82 -15.14 -4.57
CA VAL A 124 1.90 -14.15 -5.11
C VAL A 124 0.48 -14.39 -4.63
N LEU A 125 -0.09 -13.39 -3.96
CA LEU A 125 -1.47 -13.39 -3.48
C LEU A 125 -2.32 -12.46 -4.35
N LYS A 126 -2.99 -13.03 -5.35
CA LYS A 126 -3.90 -12.27 -6.20
C LYS A 126 -5.18 -11.93 -5.46
N THR A 127 -5.63 -10.67 -5.55
CA THR A 127 -6.91 -10.29 -4.97
C THR A 127 -8.05 -11.15 -5.54
N PRO A 128 -9.06 -11.50 -4.72
CA PRO A 128 -10.27 -12.13 -5.22
C PRO A 128 -10.95 -11.20 -6.23
N ILE A 129 -11.62 -11.80 -7.20
CA ILE A 129 -12.34 -11.04 -8.24
C ILE A 129 -13.31 -10.06 -7.57
N ARG A 130 -13.25 -8.79 -7.99
CA ARG A 130 -14.10 -7.69 -7.48
C ARG A 130 -13.99 -7.44 -5.97
N THR A 131 -12.83 -7.72 -5.37
CA THR A 131 -12.60 -7.46 -3.94
C THR A 131 -11.45 -6.46 -3.74
N PRO A 132 -11.69 -5.15 -3.95
CA PRO A 132 -10.65 -4.12 -3.77
C PRO A 132 -10.15 -4.05 -2.32
N GLN A 133 -10.97 -4.49 -1.36
CA GLN A 133 -10.57 -4.57 0.05
C GLN A 133 -9.39 -5.50 0.30
N ALA A 134 -9.13 -6.47 -0.60
CA ALA A 134 -7.96 -7.32 -0.49
C ALA A 134 -6.65 -6.56 -0.71
N ASN A 135 -6.64 -5.48 -1.51
CA ASN A 135 -5.50 -4.57 -1.69
C ASN A 135 -5.68 -3.22 -0.98
N ALA A 136 -6.49 -3.16 0.09
CA ALA A 136 -6.91 -1.90 0.73
C ALA A 136 -5.76 -1.00 1.21
N PHE A 137 -4.56 -1.55 1.41
CA PHE A 137 -3.37 -0.81 1.82
C PHE A 137 -2.81 0.01 0.66
N CYS A 138 -2.57 -0.63 -0.50
CA CYS A 138 -2.16 0.04 -1.73
C CYS A 138 -3.23 1.01 -2.22
N GLU A 139 -4.50 0.61 -2.22
CA GLU A 139 -5.61 1.48 -2.65
C GLU A 139 -5.68 2.76 -1.81
N ARG A 140 -5.49 2.64 -0.49
CA ARG A 140 -5.44 3.79 0.40
C ARG A 140 -4.19 4.64 0.13
N LEU A 141 -3.04 4.02 -0.14
CA LEU A 141 -1.82 4.72 -0.51
C LEU A 141 -2.01 5.52 -1.80
N ILE A 142 -2.57 4.91 -2.85
CA ILE A 142 -2.88 5.55 -4.13
C ILE A 142 -3.79 6.76 -3.92
N GLY A 143 -4.88 6.58 -3.17
CA GLY A 143 -5.77 7.68 -2.85
C GLY A 143 -5.08 8.82 -2.10
N THR A 144 -4.10 8.50 -1.26
CA THR A 144 -3.30 9.49 -0.52
C THR A 144 -2.36 10.24 -1.46
N MET A 145 -1.66 9.53 -2.36
CA MET A 145 -0.81 10.15 -3.39
C MET A 145 -1.61 11.10 -4.30
N ARG A 146 -2.84 10.74 -4.66
CA ARG A 146 -3.73 11.62 -5.43
C ARG A 146 -4.06 12.89 -4.64
N ARG A 147 -4.72 12.72 -3.48
CA ARG A 147 -5.23 13.83 -2.68
C ARG A 147 -4.17 14.76 -2.13
N GLU A 148 -2.93 14.30 -1.96
CA GLU A 148 -1.85 15.11 -1.37
C GLU A 148 -0.84 15.59 -2.40
N CYS A 149 -0.87 15.11 -3.65
CA CYS A 149 0.19 15.38 -4.61
C CYS A 149 -0.36 15.50 -6.03
N LEU A 150 -0.87 14.41 -6.61
CA LEU A 150 -1.19 14.39 -8.05
C LEU A 150 -2.44 15.20 -8.42
N ASP A 151 -3.35 15.47 -7.47
CA ASP A 151 -4.53 16.32 -7.73
C ASP A 151 -4.17 17.82 -7.76
N PHE A 152 -3.00 18.21 -7.22
CA PHE A 152 -2.51 19.59 -7.19
C PHE A 152 -1.42 19.89 -8.23
N MET A 153 -0.89 18.87 -8.89
CA MET A 153 0.22 19.00 -9.81
C MET A 153 -0.11 18.38 -11.16
N ILE A 154 0.05 19.17 -12.22
CA ILE A 154 -0.06 18.67 -13.59
C ILE A 154 1.36 18.38 -14.10
N PRO A 155 1.76 17.10 -14.28
CA PRO A 155 3.09 16.78 -14.74
C PRO A 155 3.31 17.26 -16.18
N LEU A 156 4.47 17.83 -16.44
CA LEU A 156 4.81 18.33 -17.78
C LEU A 156 5.17 17.18 -18.74
N ASN A 157 5.84 16.17 -18.21
CA ASN A 157 6.30 14.97 -18.91
C ASN A 157 6.64 13.87 -17.89
N ASP A 158 7.06 12.69 -18.37
CA ASP A 158 7.46 11.54 -17.54
C ASP A 158 8.59 11.88 -16.56
N ARG A 159 9.63 12.60 -17.00
CA ARG A 159 10.73 13.00 -16.13
C ARG A 159 10.26 13.90 -14.98
N HIS A 160 9.36 14.84 -15.27
CA HIS A 160 8.78 15.71 -14.25
C HIS A 160 7.93 14.90 -13.27
N LEU A 161 7.08 13.98 -13.76
CA LEU A 161 6.28 13.11 -12.90
C LEU A 161 7.17 12.27 -11.97
N ARG A 162 8.24 11.65 -12.48
CA ARG A 162 9.18 10.88 -11.65
C ARG A 162 9.81 11.74 -10.55
N LYS A 163 10.15 13.00 -10.84
CA LYS A 163 10.71 13.92 -9.83
C LYS A 163 9.68 14.21 -8.74
N ILE A 164 8.46 14.57 -9.12
CA ILE A 164 7.33 14.83 -8.20
C ILE A 164 7.10 13.61 -7.31
N VAL A 165 6.93 12.43 -7.91
CA VAL A 165 6.62 11.19 -7.19
C VAL A 165 7.77 10.81 -6.26
N ARG A 166 9.03 10.96 -6.67
CA ARG A 166 10.19 10.68 -5.82
C ARG A 166 10.24 11.59 -4.59
N GLU A 167 10.00 12.89 -4.78
CA GLU A 167 9.94 13.85 -3.68
C GLU A 167 8.79 13.53 -2.73
N TRP A 168 7.60 13.22 -3.27
CA TRP A 168 6.45 12.81 -2.48
C TRP A 168 6.69 11.51 -1.71
N VAL A 169 7.32 10.50 -2.31
CA VAL A 169 7.66 9.23 -1.63
C VAL A 169 8.64 9.47 -0.48
N SER A 170 9.63 10.34 -0.67
CA SER A 170 10.55 10.73 0.40
C SER A 170 9.78 11.38 1.56
N HIS A 171 8.89 12.31 1.24
CA HIS A 171 8.03 12.95 2.24
C HIS A 171 7.12 11.94 2.94
N TYR A 172 6.43 11.09 2.20
CA TYR A 172 5.52 10.09 2.74
C TYR A 172 6.22 9.14 3.73
N ASN A 173 7.44 8.71 3.41
CA ASN A 173 8.21 7.78 4.25
C ASN A 173 8.89 8.46 5.44
N ARG A 174 9.32 9.72 5.33
CA ARG A 174 10.22 10.34 6.32
C ARG A 174 9.68 11.60 7.01
N GLY A 175 8.68 12.27 6.43
CA GLY A 175 8.16 13.55 6.92
C GLY A 175 6.67 13.52 7.27
N ARG A 176 5.87 12.72 6.56
CA ARG A 176 4.41 12.66 6.72
C ARG A 176 4.05 11.89 8.00
N PRO A 177 3.31 12.47 8.96
CA PRO A 177 2.81 11.73 10.12
C PRO A 177 1.73 10.70 9.73
N HIS A 178 1.73 9.53 10.37
CA HIS A 178 0.73 8.48 10.14
C HIS A 178 0.04 8.09 11.44
N SER A 179 -1.18 8.59 11.67
CA SER A 179 -1.92 8.34 12.92
C SER A 179 -2.11 6.85 13.26
N ARG A 180 -2.11 5.96 12.25
CA ARG A 180 -2.20 4.50 12.47
C ARG A 180 -0.91 3.88 13.02
N LEU A 181 0.23 4.56 12.86
CA LEU A 181 1.51 4.23 13.48
C LEU A 181 1.72 4.99 14.81
N GLY A 182 0.70 5.71 15.30
CA GLY A 182 0.82 6.69 16.38
C GLY A 182 1.37 8.03 15.86
N PRO A 183 2.12 8.81 16.66
CA PRO A 183 2.87 9.98 16.17
C PRO A 183 4.11 9.56 15.35
N GLY A 184 3.97 8.54 14.50
CA GLY A 184 5.07 7.88 13.80
C GLY A 184 5.11 8.17 12.31
N ILE A 185 6.27 7.88 11.71
CA ILE A 185 6.55 7.91 10.28
C ILE A 185 6.93 6.50 9.80
N PRO A 186 6.76 6.15 8.52
CA PRO A 186 7.04 4.79 8.04
C PRO A 186 8.52 4.39 8.17
N ASP A 187 9.45 5.32 7.92
CA ASP A 187 10.89 5.13 8.09
C ASP A 187 11.33 5.67 9.46
N GLN A 188 10.89 5.03 10.55
CA GLN A 188 11.32 5.33 11.92
C GLN A 188 12.75 4.85 12.14
N ARG A 189 13.74 5.62 11.68
CA ARG A 189 15.18 5.29 11.87
C ARG A 189 15.62 5.44 13.32
N SER A 190 14.99 6.35 14.07
CA SER A 190 15.21 6.56 15.50
C SER A 190 13.96 7.18 16.12
N ALA A 191 13.41 6.60 17.17
CA ALA A 191 12.44 7.31 18.00
C ALA A 191 13.19 8.44 18.73
N PRO A 192 12.68 9.70 18.73
CA PRO A 192 13.26 10.72 19.58
C PRO A 192 13.25 10.23 21.03
N PRO A 193 14.30 10.53 21.83
CA PRO A 193 14.36 10.08 23.21
C PRO A 193 13.11 10.54 23.98
N PRO A 194 12.59 9.72 24.91
CA PRO A 194 11.41 10.08 25.68
C PRO A 194 11.69 11.39 26.44
N ARG A 195 10.90 12.42 26.14
CA ARG A 195 10.98 13.70 26.86
C ARG A 195 10.46 13.53 28.28
N ALA A 196 11.21 14.01 29.27
CA ALA A 196 10.80 14.01 30.67
C ALA A 196 9.48 14.78 30.90
N HIS A 197 9.21 15.80 30.06
CA HIS A 197 8.00 16.62 30.15
C HIS A 197 7.35 16.79 28.77
N ARG A 198 6.04 16.49 28.67
CA ARG A 198 5.27 16.62 27.41
C ARG A 198 5.00 18.07 26.97
N HIS A 199 5.07 19.02 27.90
CA HIS A 199 4.67 20.42 27.68
C HIS A 199 5.78 21.43 27.96
N ARG A 200 7.02 20.97 28.23
CA ARG A 200 8.14 21.83 28.58
C ARG A 200 9.37 21.38 27.82
N PHE A 201 9.96 22.31 27.09
CA PHE A 201 11.28 22.14 26.49
C PHE A 201 12.34 22.55 27.51
N GLU A 202 13.41 21.77 27.64
CA GLU A 202 14.53 22.10 28.55
C GLU A 202 15.34 23.31 28.03
N LYS A 203 15.34 23.52 26.70
CA LYS A 203 15.92 24.67 26.01
C LYS A 203 14.92 25.22 25.00
N VAL A 204 15.04 26.51 24.67
CA VAL A 204 14.29 27.11 23.56
C VAL A 204 14.89 26.53 22.27
N GLU A 205 14.23 25.53 21.70
CA GLU A 205 14.57 24.95 20.40
C GLU A 205 13.93 25.79 19.28
N ARG A 206 14.67 26.06 18.21
CA ARG A 206 14.15 26.80 17.05
C ARG A 206 13.34 25.86 16.18
N VAL A 207 12.10 26.22 15.87
CA VAL A 207 11.31 25.47 14.88
C VAL A 207 11.80 25.86 13.48
N THR A 208 12.28 24.89 12.72
CA THR A 208 12.57 25.05 11.29
C THR A 208 11.47 24.44 10.42
N SER A 209 11.25 25.03 9.26
CA SER A 209 10.28 24.58 8.27
C SER A 209 11.00 24.36 6.94
N LYS A 210 10.76 23.19 6.34
CA LYS A 210 11.32 22.80 5.06
C LYS A 210 10.18 22.59 4.06
N PRO A 211 10.13 23.34 2.95
CA PRO A 211 9.11 23.15 1.94
C PRO A 211 9.31 21.82 1.20
N VAL A 212 8.21 21.18 0.87
CA VAL A 212 8.13 19.92 0.11
C VAL A 212 7.16 20.12 -1.05
N LEU A 213 7.51 19.58 -2.21
CA LEU A 213 6.74 19.70 -3.45
C LEU A 213 6.44 21.16 -3.80
N GLY A 214 7.49 22.00 -3.77
CA GLY A 214 7.36 23.43 -4.04
C GLY A 214 6.56 24.21 -2.97
N GLY A 215 6.44 23.66 -1.75
CA GLY A 215 5.70 24.29 -0.65
C GLY A 215 4.26 23.80 -0.50
N LEU A 216 3.85 22.80 -1.28
CA LEU A 216 2.55 22.14 -1.09
C LEU A 216 2.45 21.50 0.31
N HIS A 217 3.57 20.97 0.80
CA HIS A 217 3.71 20.48 2.17
C HIS A 217 4.88 21.15 2.86
N HIS A 218 4.91 21.07 4.20
CA HIS A 218 6.02 21.53 5.02
C HIS A 218 6.37 20.47 6.05
N GLU A 219 7.66 20.16 6.15
CA GLU A 219 8.25 19.34 7.21
C GLU A 219 8.80 20.26 8.29
N TYR A 220 8.51 19.95 9.55
CA TYR A 220 8.92 20.77 10.70
C TYR A 220 9.90 19.99 11.57
N ALA A 221 10.97 20.65 12.01
CA ALA A 221 11.97 20.11 12.91
C ALA A 221 12.37 21.12 13.98
N LEU A 222 13.04 20.64 15.02
CA LEU A 222 13.55 21.44 16.14
C LEU A 222 15.08 21.45 16.06
N GLU A 223 15.67 22.64 16.11
CA GLU A 223 17.13 22.91 16.14
C GLU A 223 17.58 23.45 17.51
#